data_AF-A0A940GHS5-F1
#
_entry.id   AF-A0A940GHS5-F1
#
_cell.length_a   1.000
_cell.length_b   1.000
_cell.length_c   1.000
_cell.angle_alpha   90.00
_cell.angle_beta   90.00
_cell.angle_gamma   90.00
#
_symmetry.space_group_name_H-M   'P 1'
#
loop_
_entity.id
_entity.type
_entity.pdbx_description
1 polymer ?
#
loop_
_entity_poly.entity_id
_entity_poly.type
_entity_poly.pdbx_seq_one_letter_code
_entity_poly.pdbx_strand_id
1 'polypeptide(L)'
;MASREDLYATLDSFLAALAARDASRVNWAPGLFNTENNVRLEPGDGLWNTITGQGPYDLRFADEKAGQVALFTCVEETNALSPACFRLGVTAEGAICEVETVVARNADEGLKFSPQTFETKPALEAIVPLEERSTYEELVDIANGYFETIERNDGTIRTRFWPECNRVENGLRTTNNPDFVVPVAALGCEAQFALGYYRYDDRLRGRRFPLVDVERGIVLAHGFIDHCGIIGDYELTDGTKVSSPIRRPHSYYLAEAFKIRGGAIEQVEADFITVPYHMPSPWDALGDRKAEALT
;
A
#
# COMPACT_ATOMS: atom_id res chain seq x y z
N MET A 1 -12.43 18.16 13.98
CA MET A 1 -11.85 17.15 13.07
C MET A 1 -12.00 17.71 11.67
N ALA A 2 -10.95 17.64 10.86
CA ALA A 2 -10.98 18.09 9.47
C ALA A 2 -11.98 17.24 8.66
N SER A 3 -12.75 17.87 7.79
CA SER A 3 -13.63 17.13 6.87
C SER A 3 -12.82 16.44 5.78
N ARG A 4 -13.43 15.50 5.05
CA ARG A 4 -12.84 14.88 3.84
C ARG A 4 -12.40 15.94 2.83
N GLU A 5 -13.19 17.00 2.66
CA GLU A 5 -12.87 18.10 1.75
C GLU A 5 -11.63 18.87 2.22
N ASP A 6 -11.51 19.16 3.52
CA ASP A 6 -10.33 19.82 4.10
C ASP A 6 -9.06 18.95 3.95
N LEU A 7 -9.20 17.64 4.15
CA LEU A 7 -8.12 16.66 3.99
C LEU A 7 -7.67 16.58 2.53
N TYR A 8 -8.60 16.56 1.58
CA TYR A 8 -8.26 16.61 0.15
C TYR A 8 -7.62 17.94 -0.24
N ALA A 9 -8.10 19.07 0.27
CA ALA A 9 -7.47 20.37 0.02
C ALA A 9 -6.03 20.44 0.58
N THR A 10 -5.78 19.77 1.71
CA THR A 10 -4.44 19.63 2.29
C THR A 10 -3.54 18.78 1.39
N LEU A 11 -4.04 17.64 0.89
CA LEU A 11 -3.35 16.81 -0.08
C LEU A 11 -3.02 17.58 -1.37
N ASP A 12 -3.98 18.32 -1.93
CA ASP A 12 -3.78 19.12 -3.13
C ASP A 12 -2.71 20.21 -2.92
N SER A 13 -2.68 20.82 -1.74
CA SER A 13 -1.65 21.80 -1.37
C SER A 13 -0.26 21.17 -1.27
N PHE A 14 -0.17 19.95 -0.72
CA PHE A 14 1.08 19.17 -0.68
C PHE A 14 1.57 18.83 -2.10
N LEU A 15 0.68 18.34 -2.98
CA LEU A 15 1.03 18.00 -4.36
C LEU A 15 1.45 19.24 -5.16
N ALA A 16 0.78 20.38 -4.97
CA ALA A 16 1.14 21.63 -5.62
C ALA A 16 2.52 22.15 -5.18
N ALA A 17 2.89 21.92 -3.91
CA ALA A 17 4.24 22.21 -3.41
C ALA A 17 5.29 21.24 -3.99
N LEU A 18 4.97 19.93 -4.03
CA LEU A 18 5.83 18.89 -4.60
C LEU A 18 6.11 19.14 -6.10
N ALA A 19 5.09 19.48 -6.88
CA ALA A 19 5.23 19.84 -8.29
C ALA A 19 6.11 21.08 -8.50
N ALA A 20 6.11 22.01 -7.54
CA ALA A 20 6.99 23.17 -7.55
C ALA A 20 8.38 22.91 -6.94
N ARG A 21 8.63 21.69 -6.42
CA ARG A 21 9.83 21.30 -5.69
C ARG A 21 10.19 22.26 -4.54
N ASP A 22 9.16 22.78 -3.87
CA ASP A 22 9.32 23.78 -2.82
C ASP A 22 8.56 23.35 -1.56
N ALA A 23 9.26 22.60 -0.71
CA ALA A 23 8.72 22.10 0.55
C ALA A 23 8.39 23.23 1.54
N SER A 24 8.91 24.45 1.36
CA SER A 24 8.59 25.58 2.25
C SER A 24 7.15 26.08 2.10
N ARG A 25 6.47 25.68 1.01
CA ARG A 25 5.06 26.02 0.72
C ARG A 25 4.06 25.17 1.49
N VAL A 26 4.50 24.11 2.15
CA VAL A 26 3.63 23.21 2.90
C VAL A 26 3.53 23.66 4.35
N ASN A 27 2.32 23.64 4.90
CA ASN A 27 2.06 23.91 6.30
C ASN A 27 2.48 22.72 7.18
N TRP A 28 3.77 22.62 7.51
CA TRP A 28 4.30 21.56 8.37
C TRP A 28 4.00 21.81 9.84
N ALA A 29 3.54 20.77 10.54
CA ALA A 29 3.43 20.80 11.99
C ALA A 29 4.83 20.67 12.65
N PRO A 30 5.06 21.29 13.82
CA PRO A 30 6.24 21.00 14.62
C PRO A 30 6.36 19.49 14.90
N GLY A 31 7.57 18.94 14.77
CA GLY A 31 7.80 17.50 15.00
C GLY A 31 7.33 16.58 13.86
N LEU A 32 7.11 17.12 12.66
CA LEU A 32 6.78 16.40 11.43
C LEU A 32 7.49 15.04 11.33
N PHE A 33 6.73 13.99 11.02
CA PHE A 33 7.24 12.66 10.73
C PHE A 33 7.21 12.33 9.23
N ASN A 34 8.27 12.69 8.49
CA ASN A 34 8.40 12.45 7.05
C ASN A 34 9.27 11.23 6.71
N THR A 35 8.82 10.37 5.80
CA THR A 35 9.61 9.26 5.25
C THR A 35 9.32 9.05 3.78
N GLU A 36 10.34 8.67 3.01
CA GLU A 36 10.19 8.11 1.66
C GLU A 36 10.85 6.73 1.65
N ASN A 37 10.17 5.72 1.08
CA ASN A 37 10.72 4.38 0.88
C ASN A 37 11.33 3.78 2.15
N ASN A 38 10.59 3.91 3.27
CA ASN A 38 10.98 3.48 4.62
C ASN A 38 12.24 4.17 5.21
N VAL A 39 12.65 5.32 4.67
CA VAL A 39 13.78 6.11 5.16
C VAL A 39 13.29 7.45 5.68
N ARG A 40 13.80 7.85 6.85
CA ARG A 40 13.55 9.17 7.43
C ARG A 40 14.29 10.25 6.64
N LEU A 41 13.54 11.21 6.09
CA LEU A 41 14.07 12.33 5.31
C LEU A 41 13.58 13.68 5.85
N GLU A 42 14.36 14.72 5.59
CA GLU A 42 13.93 16.11 5.78
C GLU A 42 13.00 16.56 4.64
N PRO A 43 12.07 17.51 4.87
CA PRO A 43 11.26 18.09 3.80
C PRO A 43 12.15 18.71 2.70
N GLY A 44 11.85 18.39 1.45
CA GLY A 44 12.62 18.86 0.29
C GLY A 44 13.71 17.89 -0.18
N ASP A 45 13.94 16.76 0.51
CA ASP A 45 14.83 15.69 0.04
C ASP A 45 14.07 14.61 -0.78
N GLY A 46 14.77 13.60 -1.30
CA GLY A 46 14.16 12.48 -2.02
C GLY A 46 13.46 12.94 -3.31
N LEU A 47 12.21 12.51 -3.49
CA LEU A 47 11.38 12.79 -4.66
C LEU A 47 11.27 14.29 -4.96
N TRP A 48 11.33 15.16 -3.94
CA TRP A 48 11.31 16.62 -4.12
C TRP A 48 12.43 17.12 -5.03
N ASN A 49 13.59 16.46 -5.01
CA ASN A 49 14.73 16.84 -5.85
C ASN A 49 14.60 16.37 -7.30
N THR A 50 13.83 15.31 -7.55
CA THR A 50 13.85 14.56 -8.82
C THR A 50 12.56 14.66 -9.62
N ILE A 51 11.41 14.93 -8.99
CA ILE A 51 10.09 14.90 -9.63
C ILE A 51 9.97 15.92 -10.76
N THR A 52 9.78 15.47 -11.99
CA THR A 52 9.56 16.32 -13.18
C THR A 52 8.09 16.44 -13.56
N GLY A 53 7.23 15.57 -13.04
CA GLY A 53 5.79 15.59 -13.32
C GLY A 53 5.00 14.63 -12.44
N GLN A 54 3.68 14.72 -12.54
CA GLN A 54 2.73 13.80 -11.92
C GLN A 54 1.74 13.36 -13.00
N GLY A 55 1.46 12.07 -13.08
CA GLY A 55 0.48 11.51 -14.00
C GLY A 55 -0.96 11.74 -13.52
N PRO A 56 -1.97 11.41 -14.36
CA PRO A 56 -3.36 11.74 -14.11
C PRO A 56 -4.08 10.80 -13.13
N TYR A 57 -3.40 9.77 -12.60
CA TYR A 57 -4.02 8.79 -11.73
C TYR A 57 -4.22 9.35 -10.33
N ASP A 58 -5.46 9.32 -9.87
CA ASP A 58 -5.89 10.02 -8.68
C ASP A 58 -6.83 9.17 -7.82
N LEU A 59 -6.28 8.09 -7.26
CA LEU A 59 -7.00 7.29 -6.27
C LEU A 59 -6.74 7.85 -4.87
N ARG A 60 -7.56 8.81 -4.46
CA ARG A 60 -7.51 9.41 -3.12
C ARG A 60 -8.64 8.92 -2.22
N PHE A 61 -8.37 8.81 -0.92
CA PHE A 61 -9.34 8.46 0.12
C PHE A 61 -8.89 9.03 1.47
N ALA A 62 -9.81 9.12 2.44
CA ALA A 62 -9.59 9.85 3.68
C ALA A 62 -10.28 9.21 4.88
N ASP A 63 -9.67 9.39 6.05
CA ASP A 63 -10.22 9.04 7.37
C ASP A 63 -10.30 10.34 8.20
N GLU A 64 -11.50 10.91 8.26
CA GLU A 64 -11.79 12.15 8.99
C GLU A 64 -11.57 12.01 10.51
N LYS A 65 -11.78 10.79 11.05
CA LYS A 65 -11.64 10.50 12.47
C LYS A 65 -10.17 10.49 12.87
N ALA A 66 -9.31 9.92 12.03
CA ALA A 66 -7.87 9.85 12.27
C ALA A 66 -7.10 11.07 11.73
N GLY A 67 -7.74 11.94 10.93
CA GLY A 67 -7.07 13.06 10.27
C GLY A 67 -6.07 12.59 9.22
N GLN A 68 -6.45 11.61 8.41
CA GLN A 68 -5.55 10.94 7.48
C GLN A 68 -6.07 11.04 6.05
N VAL A 69 -5.17 11.27 5.11
CA VAL A 69 -5.48 11.27 3.68
C VAL A 69 -4.39 10.54 2.93
N ALA A 70 -4.78 9.80 1.90
CA ALA A 70 -3.81 9.13 1.04
C ALA A 70 -4.18 9.26 -0.43
N LEU A 71 -3.18 9.05 -1.28
CA LEU A 71 -3.25 9.08 -2.72
C LEU A 71 -2.36 8.00 -3.32
N PHE A 72 -2.94 7.12 -4.14
CA PHE A 72 -2.20 6.37 -5.15
C PHE A 72 -2.22 7.13 -6.47
N THR A 73 -1.04 7.31 -7.05
CA THR A 73 -0.82 8.08 -8.28
C THR A 73 0.40 7.52 -9.03
N CYS A 74 0.88 8.26 -10.03
CA CYS A 74 2.19 8.02 -10.61
C CYS A 74 2.94 9.34 -10.76
N VAL A 75 4.26 9.28 -10.58
CA VAL A 75 5.17 10.42 -10.66
C VAL A 75 6.18 10.20 -11.77
N GLU A 76 6.55 11.28 -12.44
CA GLU A 76 7.61 11.28 -13.44
C GLU A 76 8.89 11.80 -12.80
N GLU A 77 9.97 11.06 -13.00
CA GLU A 77 11.34 11.52 -12.79
C GLU A 77 12.05 11.55 -14.16
N THR A 78 13.31 12.00 -14.19
CA THR A 78 14.03 12.34 -15.43
C THR A 78 14.13 11.23 -16.48
N ASN A 79 13.91 9.97 -16.10
CA ASN A 79 14.07 8.81 -16.97
C ASN A 79 12.86 7.84 -16.99
N ALA A 80 11.87 8.02 -16.12
CA ALA A 80 10.82 7.03 -15.93
C ALA A 80 9.58 7.59 -15.24
N LEU A 81 8.44 6.97 -15.56
CA LEU A 81 7.20 7.05 -14.79
C LEU A 81 7.23 5.95 -13.71
N SER A 82 6.90 6.29 -12.47
CA SER A 82 6.87 5.37 -11.33
C SER A 82 5.55 5.50 -10.56
N PRO A 83 4.89 4.39 -10.18
CA PRO A 83 3.80 4.39 -9.20
C PRO A 83 4.26 5.02 -7.90
N ALA A 84 3.34 5.72 -7.24
CA ALA A 84 3.59 6.29 -5.94
C ALA A 84 2.34 6.31 -5.07
N CYS A 85 2.54 6.00 -3.79
CA CYS A 85 1.57 6.20 -2.73
C CYS A 85 2.06 7.29 -1.79
N PHE A 86 1.22 8.28 -1.51
CA PHE A 86 1.43 9.28 -0.47
C PHE A 86 0.38 9.10 0.61
N ARG A 87 0.80 9.01 1.89
CA ARG A 87 -0.10 9.16 3.04
C ARG A 87 0.33 10.38 3.85
N LEU A 88 -0.64 11.23 4.19
CA LEU A 88 -0.46 12.40 5.05
C LEU A 88 -1.30 12.24 6.32
N GLY A 89 -0.66 12.49 7.47
CA GLY A 89 -1.36 12.75 8.72
C GLY A 89 -1.49 14.25 8.95
N VAL A 90 -2.68 14.69 9.31
CA VAL A 90 -3.06 16.11 9.42
C VAL A 90 -3.59 16.40 10.81
N THR A 91 -3.06 17.45 11.42
CA THR A 91 -3.51 17.97 12.72
C THR A 91 -4.91 18.58 12.64
N ALA A 92 -5.55 18.82 13.78
CA ALA A 92 -6.87 19.47 13.81
C ALA A 92 -6.83 20.90 13.24
N GLU A 93 -5.67 21.56 13.28
CA GLU A 93 -5.40 22.89 12.76
C GLU A 93 -5.04 22.91 11.26
N GLY A 94 -5.02 21.74 10.60
CA GLY A 94 -4.74 21.64 9.16
C GLY A 94 -3.24 21.67 8.79
N ALA A 95 -2.35 21.45 9.76
CA ALA A 95 -0.92 21.27 9.49
C ALA A 95 -0.57 19.79 9.29
N ILE A 96 0.31 19.47 8.34
CA ILE A 96 0.77 18.10 8.07
C ILE A 96 1.81 17.71 9.12
N CYS A 97 1.53 16.65 9.87
CA CYS A 97 2.40 16.13 10.94
C CYS A 97 3.02 14.77 10.61
N GLU A 98 2.53 14.05 9.60
CA GLU A 98 3.11 12.79 9.12
C GLU A 98 3.08 12.75 7.59
N VAL A 99 4.13 12.23 6.98
CA VAL A 99 4.21 11.93 5.54
C VAL A 99 4.86 10.57 5.37
N GLU A 100 4.17 9.65 4.73
CA GLU A 100 4.68 8.32 4.39
C GLU A 100 4.55 8.11 2.89
N THR A 101 5.68 8.19 2.20
CA THR A 101 5.75 8.07 0.74
C THR A 101 6.36 6.73 0.35
N VAL A 102 5.73 6.04 -0.61
CA VAL A 102 6.31 4.90 -1.33
C VAL A 102 6.36 5.27 -2.80
N VAL A 103 7.53 5.17 -3.43
CA VAL A 103 7.73 5.36 -4.88
C VAL A 103 8.36 4.10 -5.46
N ALA A 104 7.59 3.37 -6.25
CA ALA A 104 7.99 2.09 -6.83
C ALA A 104 8.73 2.29 -8.17
N ARG A 105 10.03 2.54 -8.09
CA ARG A 105 10.87 2.77 -9.28
C ARG A 105 11.19 1.45 -9.98
N ASN A 106 10.45 1.14 -11.04
CA ASN A 106 10.66 -0.08 -11.85
C ASN A 106 12.12 -0.27 -12.35
N ALA A 107 12.91 0.79 -12.43
CA ALA A 107 14.33 0.73 -12.79
C ALA A 107 15.20 0.05 -11.72
N ASP A 108 14.79 0.15 -10.46
CA ASP A 108 15.53 -0.35 -9.29
C ASP A 108 15.03 -1.74 -8.83
N GLU A 109 13.84 -2.14 -9.28
CA GLU A 109 13.22 -3.40 -8.88
C GLU A 109 13.80 -4.62 -9.60
N GLY A 110 14.00 -5.70 -8.85
CA GLY A 110 14.46 -6.98 -9.38
C GLY A 110 13.44 -7.64 -10.31
N LEU A 111 12.16 -7.52 -9.98
CA LEU A 111 11.03 -7.91 -10.82
C LEU A 111 10.30 -6.65 -11.28
N LYS A 112 10.26 -6.42 -12.60
CA LYS A 112 9.59 -5.25 -13.17
C LYS A 112 8.11 -5.53 -13.37
N PHE A 113 7.27 -4.62 -12.88
CA PHE A 113 5.82 -4.66 -13.08
C PHE A 113 5.50 -3.84 -14.32
N SER A 114 5.37 -4.50 -15.48
CA SER A 114 5.18 -3.83 -16.77
C SER A 114 4.27 -4.64 -17.71
N PRO A 115 3.49 -3.98 -18.58
CA PRO A 115 3.30 -2.53 -18.66
C PRO A 115 2.52 -1.99 -17.45
N GLN A 116 2.83 -0.76 -17.03
CA GLN A 116 2.09 -0.09 -15.97
C GLN A 116 0.91 0.66 -16.57
N THR A 117 -0.25 0.49 -15.95
CA THR A 117 -1.51 1.11 -16.35
C THR A 117 -2.13 1.81 -15.15
N PHE A 118 -2.39 3.10 -15.30
CA PHE A 118 -2.93 3.93 -14.24
C PHE A 118 -4.33 4.43 -14.61
N GLU A 119 -5.32 3.55 -14.44
CA GLU A 119 -6.71 3.80 -14.80
C GLU A 119 -7.60 4.02 -13.56
N THR A 120 -8.63 4.86 -13.70
CA THR A 120 -9.69 4.99 -12.71
C THR A 120 -10.37 3.64 -12.50
N LYS A 121 -10.55 3.27 -11.22
CA LYS A 121 -11.16 2.00 -10.81
C LYS A 121 -12.46 2.34 -10.06
N PRO A 122 -13.64 2.28 -10.73
CA PRO A 122 -14.90 2.72 -10.13
C PRO A 122 -15.24 2.06 -8.78
N ALA A 123 -14.86 0.79 -8.57
CA ALA A 123 -15.10 0.11 -7.30
C ALA A 123 -14.33 0.76 -6.12
N LEU A 124 -13.10 1.21 -6.35
CA LEU A 124 -12.29 1.93 -5.37
C LEU A 124 -12.80 3.36 -5.08
N GLU A 125 -13.56 3.97 -5.99
CA GLU A 125 -14.13 5.32 -5.75
C GLU A 125 -15.54 5.28 -5.16
N ALA A 126 -16.28 4.18 -5.36
CA ALA A 126 -17.66 4.05 -4.93
C ALA A 126 -17.82 4.08 -3.41
N ILE A 127 -18.85 4.78 -2.94
CA ILE A 127 -19.32 4.68 -1.55
C ILE A 127 -19.95 3.30 -1.36
N VAL A 128 -19.64 2.62 -0.25
CA VAL A 128 -20.23 1.33 0.09
C VAL A 128 -21.65 1.56 0.63
N PRO A 129 -22.69 0.89 0.09
CA PRO A 129 -24.05 0.94 0.62
C PRO A 129 -24.08 0.61 2.12
N LEU A 130 -24.96 1.26 2.89
CA LEU A 130 -24.94 1.16 4.35
C LEU A 130 -25.11 -0.28 4.85
N GLU A 131 -25.94 -1.06 4.16
CA GLU A 131 -26.22 -2.47 4.45
C GLU A 131 -25.05 -3.43 4.12
N GLU A 132 -24.09 -2.98 3.31
CA GLU A 132 -22.88 -3.73 2.95
C GLU A 132 -21.62 -3.15 3.60
N ARG A 133 -21.77 -2.09 4.41
CA ARG A 133 -20.67 -1.35 5.01
C ARG A 133 -20.25 -2.00 6.32
N SER A 134 -18.99 -2.43 6.37
CA SER A 134 -18.36 -2.93 7.58
C SER A 134 -18.05 -1.80 8.55
N THR A 135 -18.00 -2.14 9.84
CA THR A 135 -17.47 -1.26 10.89
C THR A 135 -15.97 -1.02 10.71
N TYR A 136 -15.43 -0.02 11.40
CA TYR A 136 -13.99 0.29 11.38
C TYR A 136 -13.16 -0.94 11.77
N GLU A 137 -13.56 -1.61 12.85
CA GLU A 137 -12.85 -2.79 13.39
C GLU A 137 -12.92 -3.97 12.42
N GLU A 138 -14.07 -4.25 11.83
CA GLU A 138 -14.22 -5.31 10.82
C GLU A 138 -13.38 -5.03 9.57
N LEU A 139 -13.30 -3.77 9.12
CA LEU A 139 -12.45 -3.40 7.98
C LEU A 139 -10.98 -3.72 8.27
N VAL A 140 -10.49 -3.33 9.45
CA VAL A 140 -9.11 -3.63 9.88
C VAL A 140 -8.88 -5.14 10.01
N ASP A 141 -9.82 -5.88 10.59
CA ASP A 141 -9.71 -7.33 10.76
C ASP A 141 -9.66 -8.06 9.41
N ILE A 142 -10.48 -7.66 8.43
CA ILE A 142 -10.50 -8.22 7.08
C ILE A 142 -9.19 -7.92 6.34
N ALA A 143 -8.69 -6.68 6.42
CA ALA A 143 -7.42 -6.28 5.83
C ALA A 143 -6.24 -7.03 6.49
N ASN A 144 -6.21 -7.16 7.82
CA ASN A 144 -5.19 -7.94 8.49
C ASN A 144 -5.28 -9.43 8.17
N GLY A 145 -6.49 -9.96 7.97
CA GLY A 145 -6.73 -11.33 7.54
C GLY A 145 -6.11 -11.65 6.17
N TYR A 146 -5.99 -10.66 5.28
CA TYR A 146 -5.24 -10.80 4.02
C TYR A 146 -3.77 -11.11 4.29
N PHE A 147 -3.13 -10.33 5.16
CA PHE A 147 -1.74 -10.57 5.54
C PHE A 147 -1.54 -11.89 6.30
N GLU A 148 -2.48 -12.29 7.17
CA GLU A 148 -2.45 -13.62 7.81
C GLU A 148 -2.58 -14.76 6.78
N THR A 149 -3.30 -14.53 5.68
CA THR A 149 -3.45 -15.50 4.58
C THR A 149 -2.17 -15.66 3.78
N ILE A 150 -1.41 -14.56 3.58
CA ILE A 150 -0.09 -14.58 2.95
C ILE A 150 0.94 -15.28 3.86
N GLU A 151 1.09 -14.82 5.11
CA GLU A 151 2.18 -15.30 6.00
C GLU A 151 2.08 -16.80 6.29
N ARG A 152 0.85 -17.33 6.26
CA ARG A 152 0.55 -18.73 6.49
C ARG A 152 -0.13 -19.33 5.27
N ASN A 153 0.45 -19.15 4.09
CA ASN A 153 -0.18 -19.56 2.83
C ASN A 153 -0.16 -21.09 2.61
N ASP A 154 -0.89 -21.80 3.45
CA ASP A 154 -1.07 -23.26 3.44
C ASP A 154 -2.33 -23.71 2.70
N GLY A 155 -3.04 -22.77 2.06
CA GLY A 155 -4.35 -22.96 1.42
C GLY A 155 -5.53 -22.52 2.29
N THR A 156 -5.30 -22.25 3.58
CA THR A 156 -6.34 -21.72 4.48
C THR A 156 -6.53 -20.23 4.25
N ILE A 157 -7.73 -19.85 3.83
CA ILE A 157 -8.11 -18.44 3.67
C ILE A 157 -8.53 -17.86 5.04
N ARG A 158 -7.91 -16.75 5.45
CA ARG A 158 -8.13 -16.09 6.75
C ARG A 158 -8.79 -14.70 6.61
N THR A 159 -9.28 -14.41 5.42
CA THR A 159 -10.10 -13.24 5.07
C THR A 159 -11.25 -13.70 4.17
N ARG A 160 -11.91 -12.80 3.46
CA ARG A 160 -12.87 -13.12 2.41
C ARG A 160 -12.55 -12.31 1.16
N PHE A 161 -12.62 -12.94 0.00
CA PHE A 161 -12.48 -12.26 -1.27
C PHE A 161 -13.83 -12.17 -1.96
N TRP A 162 -14.07 -11.03 -2.61
CA TRP A 162 -15.16 -10.92 -3.56
C TRP A 162 -14.89 -11.85 -4.75
N PRO A 163 -15.89 -12.50 -5.37
CA PRO A 163 -15.66 -13.45 -6.46
C PRO A 163 -14.83 -12.87 -7.62
N GLU A 164 -15.08 -11.60 -7.98
CA GLU A 164 -14.33 -10.88 -9.00
C GLU A 164 -13.17 -10.02 -8.44
N CYS A 165 -12.64 -10.35 -7.26
CA CYS A 165 -11.53 -9.63 -6.66
C CYS A 165 -10.36 -9.51 -7.65
N ASN A 166 -9.83 -8.30 -7.76
CA ASN A 166 -8.62 -8.03 -8.53
C ASN A 166 -7.59 -7.24 -7.72
N ARG A 167 -6.31 -7.50 -8.02
CA ARG A 167 -5.17 -6.81 -7.44
C ARG A 167 -4.34 -6.11 -8.51
N VAL A 168 -3.94 -4.87 -8.22
CA VAL A 168 -2.96 -4.11 -8.98
C VAL A 168 -1.79 -3.79 -8.07
N GLU A 169 -0.59 -4.17 -8.50
CA GLU A 169 0.66 -3.97 -7.78
C GLU A 169 1.62 -3.20 -8.67
N ASN A 170 2.15 -2.08 -8.17
CA ASN A 170 3.07 -1.20 -8.89
C ASN A 170 2.55 -0.86 -10.30
N GLY A 171 1.25 -0.59 -10.41
CA GLY A 171 0.56 -0.25 -11.67
C GLY A 171 0.31 -1.40 -12.64
N LEU A 172 0.63 -2.66 -12.30
CA LEU A 172 0.32 -3.83 -13.12
C LEU A 172 -0.76 -4.68 -12.44
N ARG A 173 -1.77 -5.13 -13.19
CA ARG A 173 -2.73 -6.12 -12.69
C ARG A 173 -2.03 -7.47 -12.48
N THR A 174 -2.08 -8.00 -11.26
CA THR A 174 -1.43 -9.27 -10.85
C THR A 174 -2.42 -10.37 -10.50
N THR A 175 -3.65 -10.24 -11.00
CA THR A 175 -4.72 -11.24 -10.96
C THR A 175 -5.41 -11.31 -12.32
N ASN A 176 -5.86 -12.47 -12.74
CA ASN A 176 -6.51 -12.67 -14.04
C ASN A 176 -5.66 -12.12 -15.22
N ASN A 177 -4.33 -12.17 -15.10
CA ASN A 177 -3.34 -11.68 -16.06
C ASN A 177 -2.39 -12.81 -16.47
N PRO A 178 -2.75 -13.64 -17.47
CA PRO A 178 -1.92 -14.75 -17.93
C PRO A 178 -0.67 -14.31 -18.70
N ASP A 179 -0.60 -13.03 -19.11
CA ASP A 179 0.52 -12.50 -19.90
C ASP A 179 1.69 -12.03 -19.02
N PHE A 180 1.51 -11.94 -17.71
CA PHE A 180 2.59 -11.60 -16.79
C PHE A 180 3.56 -12.76 -16.60
N VAL A 181 4.85 -12.44 -16.40
CA VAL A 181 5.93 -13.43 -16.28
C VAL A 181 5.80 -14.34 -15.06
N VAL A 182 5.06 -13.92 -14.02
CA VAL A 182 4.81 -14.72 -12.82
C VAL A 182 3.50 -15.51 -13.00
N PRO A 183 3.53 -16.85 -13.13
CA PRO A 183 2.36 -17.64 -13.56
C PRO A 183 1.14 -17.53 -12.65
N VAL A 184 1.34 -17.31 -11.34
CA VAL A 184 0.25 -17.12 -10.36
C VAL A 184 -0.70 -15.99 -10.75
N ALA A 185 -0.21 -14.97 -11.47
CA ALA A 185 -0.99 -13.82 -11.86
C ALA A 185 -2.14 -14.16 -12.82
N ALA A 186 -2.12 -15.33 -13.47
CA ALA A 186 -3.22 -15.81 -14.31
C ALA A 186 -4.53 -16.07 -13.52
N LEU A 187 -4.43 -16.24 -12.19
CA LEU A 187 -5.55 -16.58 -11.31
C LEU A 187 -6.16 -15.35 -10.64
N GLY A 188 -7.40 -15.46 -10.15
CA GLY A 188 -8.04 -14.45 -9.28
C GLY A 188 -7.53 -14.51 -7.84
N CYS A 189 -7.81 -13.47 -7.03
CA CYS A 189 -7.24 -13.30 -5.68
C CYS A 189 -7.30 -14.59 -4.82
N GLU A 190 -8.49 -15.12 -4.56
CA GLU A 190 -8.66 -16.26 -3.66
C GLU A 190 -7.93 -17.52 -4.14
N ALA A 191 -7.97 -17.79 -5.45
CA ALA A 191 -7.35 -18.97 -6.04
C ALA A 191 -5.82 -18.97 -5.88
N GLN A 192 -5.18 -17.80 -5.95
CA GLN A 192 -3.74 -17.68 -5.71
C GLN A 192 -3.39 -18.13 -4.28
N PHE A 193 -4.18 -17.70 -3.30
CA PHE A 193 -3.99 -18.06 -1.89
C PHE A 193 -4.37 -19.51 -1.59
N ALA A 194 -5.50 -19.99 -2.14
CA ALA A 194 -6.00 -21.34 -1.89
C ALA A 194 -5.05 -22.43 -2.42
N LEU A 195 -4.30 -22.12 -3.49
CA LEU A 195 -3.28 -23.01 -4.03
C LEU A 195 -1.95 -22.98 -3.26
N GLY A 196 -1.72 -21.99 -2.39
CA GLY A 196 -0.48 -21.88 -1.62
C GLY A 196 0.66 -21.23 -2.38
N TYR A 197 0.39 -20.38 -3.38
CA TYR A 197 1.45 -19.76 -4.19
C TYR A 197 2.38 -18.82 -3.41
N TYR A 198 1.95 -18.27 -2.28
CA TYR A 198 2.72 -17.32 -1.48
C TYR A 198 3.49 -17.97 -0.35
N ARG A 199 3.71 -19.29 -0.39
CA ARG A 199 4.49 -20.01 0.62
C ARG A 199 5.91 -19.48 0.84
N TYR A 200 6.46 -18.79 -0.14
CA TYR A 200 7.79 -18.18 -0.05
C TYR A 200 7.81 -16.84 0.72
N ASP A 201 6.65 -16.31 1.12
CA ASP A 201 6.51 -15.12 1.96
C ASP A 201 6.63 -15.53 3.43
N ASP A 202 7.79 -15.33 4.05
CA ASP A 202 8.13 -15.95 5.33
C ASP A 202 7.50 -15.25 6.54
N ARG A 203 7.49 -13.91 6.52
CA ARG A 203 6.98 -13.12 7.66
C ARG A 203 6.38 -11.81 7.17
N LEU A 204 5.17 -11.51 7.64
CA LEU A 204 4.53 -10.23 7.37
C LEU A 204 4.53 -9.40 8.66
N ARG A 205 5.45 -8.46 8.78
CA ARG A 205 5.72 -7.70 10.01
C ARG A 205 5.46 -6.21 9.86
N GLY A 206 5.42 -5.51 10.99
CA GLY A 206 5.24 -4.05 11.03
C GLY A 206 3.92 -3.59 10.42
N ARG A 207 2.90 -4.47 10.41
CA ARG A 207 1.58 -4.18 9.84
C ARG A 207 0.93 -3.05 10.63
N ARG A 208 0.67 -1.94 9.95
CA ARG A 208 -0.06 -0.78 10.48
C ARG A 208 -1.22 -0.46 9.54
N PHE A 209 -2.32 0.05 10.09
CA PHE A 209 -3.52 0.44 9.35
C PHE A 209 -3.82 1.92 9.59
N PRO A 210 -2.95 2.83 9.10
CA PRO A 210 -3.02 4.23 9.51
C PRO A 210 -4.26 4.97 8.98
N LEU A 211 -4.98 4.46 7.98
CA LEU A 211 -6.16 5.12 7.41
C LEU A 211 -7.26 4.09 7.14
N VAL A 212 -8.46 4.34 7.68
CA VAL A 212 -9.68 3.55 7.40
C VAL A 212 -10.81 4.47 6.95
N ASP A 213 -11.09 4.46 5.65
CA ASP A 213 -12.20 5.17 5.05
C ASP A 213 -13.47 4.29 5.12
N VAL A 214 -14.22 4.42 6.22
CA VAL A 214 -15.42 3.59 6.47
C VAL A 214 -16.50 3.81 5.40
N GLU A 215 -16.63 5.02 4.86
CA GLU A 215 -17.63 5.34 3.86
C GLU A 215 -17.36 4.65 2.52
N ARG A 216 -16.09 4.63 2.10
CA ARG A 216 -15.65 3.91 0.89
C ARG A 216 -15.28 2.45 1.16
N GLY A 217 -15.23 2.03 2.43
CA GLY A 217 -14.76 0.69 2.81
C GLY A 217 -13.32 0.44 2.40
N ILE A 218 -12.42 1.43 2.57
CA ILE A 218 -11.00 1.29 2.19
C ILE A 218 -10.13 1.29 3.44
N VAL A 219 -9.22 0.32 3.54
CA VAL A 219 -8.15 0.32 4.54
C VAL A 219 -6.82 0.45 3.82
N LEU A 220 -6.03 1.48 4.17
CA LEU A 220 -4.63 1.54 3.78
C LEU A 220 -3.78 0.90 4.87
N ALA A 221 -2.94 -0.04 4.45
CA ALA A 221 -1.95 -0.67 5.29
C ALA A 221 -0.53 -0.36 4.82
N HIS A 222 0.38 -0.31 5.78
CA HIS A 222 1.82 -0.36 5.54
C HIS A 222 2.43 -1.52 6.31
N GLY A 223 3.54 -2.06 5.81
CA GLY A 223 4.24 -3.15 6.48
C GLY A 223 5.40 -3.68 5.65
N PHE A 224 5.84 -4.88 6.01
CA PHE A 224 6.88 -5.60 5.28
C PHE A 224 6.44 -7.02 4.99
N ILE A 225 6.87 -7.51 3.82
CA ILE A 225 6.88 -8.94 3.50
C ILE A 225 8.36 -9.34 3.47
N ASP A 226 8.79 -10.11 4.48
CA ASP A 226 10.15 -10.62 4.54
C ASP A 226 10.23 -11.93 3.76
N HIS A 227 11.25 -12.04 2.92
CA HIS A 227 11.60 -13.28 2.24
C HIS A 227 13.03 -13.65 2.59
N CYS A 228 13.24 -14.80 3.20
CA CYS A 228 14.53 -15.45 3.42
C CYS A 228 15.01 -16.18 2.17
N GLY A 229 14.08 -16.56 1.27
CA GLY A 229 14.40 -17.22 0.00
C GLY A 229 14.91 -18.66 0.12
N ILE A 230 14.65 -19.33 1.26
CA ILE A 230 15.06 -20.73 1.49
C ILE A 230 14.24 -21.72 0.65
N ILE A 231 12.98 -21.38 0.35
CA ILE A 231 12.10 -22.23 -0.46
C ILE A 231 12.46 -22.03 -1.93
N GLY A 232 13.15 -23.03 -2.50
CA GLY A 232 13.49 -23.08 -3.91
C GLY A 232 12.31 -23.59 -4.75
N ASP A 233 12.00 -24.87 -4.62
CA ASP A 233 10.89 -25.53 -5.29
C ASP A 233 9.95 -26.12 -4.23
N TYR A 234 8.64 -26.07 -4.49
CA TYR A 234 7.61 -26.52 -3.56
C TYR A 234 6.37 -27.02 -4.29
N GLU A 235 5.46 -27.63 -3.54
CA GLU A 235 4.21 -28.19 -4.05
C GLU A 235 3.02 -27.34 -3.60
N LEU A 236 2.13 -27.02 -4.54
CA LEU A 236 0.84 -26.37 -4.30
C LEU A 236 -0.13 -27.35 -3.63
N THR A 237 -1.27 -26.85 -3.16
CA THR A 237 -2.29 -27.69 -2.48
C THR A 237 -2.93 -28.74 -3.39
N ASP A 238 -2.85 -28.58 -4.71
CA ASP A 238 -3.33 -29.53 -5.71
C ASP A 238 -2.28 -30.55 -6.18
N GLY A 239 -1.06 -30.50 -5.64
CA GLY A 239 0.06 -31.37 -6.03
C GLY A 239 0.94 -30.81 -7.16
N THR A 240 0.60 -29.65 -7.73
CA THR A 240 1.41 -29.02 -8.78
C THR A 240 2.75 -28.57 -8.21
N LYS A 241 3.84 -28.96 -8.87
CA LYS A 241 5.19 -28.51 -8.51
C LYS A 241 5.50 -27.17 -9.14
N VAL A 242 5.96 -26.23 -8.32
CA VAL A 242 6.32 -24.89 -8.73
C VAL A 242 7.69 -24.49 -8.18
N SER A 243 8.29 -23.51 -8.83
CA SER A 243 9.56 -22.89 -8.42
C SER A 243 9.27 -21.50 -7.87
N SER A 244 9.80 -21.21 -6.70
CA SER A 244 9.72 -19.88 -6.09
C SER A 244 10.44 -18.84 -6.96
N PRO A 245 9.82 -17.67 -7.21
CA PRO A 245 10.52 -16.52 -7.80
C PRO A 245 11.51 -15.90 -6.81
N ILE A 246 11.36 -16.16 -5.51
CA ILE A 246 12.20 -15.63 -4.45
C ILE A 246 13.29 -16.64 -4.08
N ARG A 247 14.54 -16.30 -4.41
CA ARG A 247 15.71 -17.20 -4.28
C ARG A 247 16.80 -16.67 -3.33
N ARG A 248 16.56 -15.53 -2.70
CA ARG A 248 17.55 -14.84 -1.87
C ARG A 248 16.89 -13.87 -0.89
N PRO A 249 17.54 -13.59 0.25
CA PRO A 249 16.95 -12.73 1.25
C PRO A 249 16.74 -11.29 0.78
N HIS A 250 15.53 -10.77 0.97
CA HIS A 250 15.16 -9.36 0.86
C HIS A 250 13.79 -9.15 1.52
N SER A 251 13.43 -7.90 1.77
CA SER A 251 12.08 -7.57 2.23
C SER A 251 11.40 -6.68 1.19
N TYR A 252 10.08 -6.75 1.09
CA TYR A 252 9.28 -5.67 0.53
C TYR A 252 8.87 -4.71 1.63
N TYR A 253 8.84 -3.41 1.33
CA TYR A 253 8.11 -2.41 2.11
C TYR A 253 6.98 -1.88 1.26
N LEU A 254 5.77 -1.86 1.81
CA LEU A 254 4.54 -1.67 1.04
C LEU A 254 3.64 -0.57 1.60
N ALA A 255 2.86 0.00 0.68
CA ALA A 255 1.59 0.67 0.92
C ALA A 255 0.53 -0.13 0.14
N GLU A 256 -0.46 -0.71 0.81
CA GLU A 256 -1.47 -1.56 0.19
C GLU A 256 -2.86 -1.18 0.69
N ALA A 257 -3.75 -0.84 -0.23
CA ALA A 257 -5.13 -0.44 0.03
C ALA A 257 -6.10 -1.57 -0.33
N PHE A 258 -7.01 -1.88 0.60
CA PHE A 258 -8.02 -2.91 0.46
C PHE A 258 -9.41 -2.28 0.38
N LYS A 259 -10.07 -2.38 -0.77
CA LYS A 259 -11.50 -2.10 -0.91
C LYS A 259 -12.29 -3.30 -0.37
N ILE A 260 -13.14 -3.05 0.61
CA ILE A 260 -13.95 -4.05 1.28
C ILE A 260 -15.43 -3.65 1.17
N ARG A 261 -16.25 -4.61 0.75
CA ARG A 261 -17.69 -4.47 0.56
C ARG A 261 -18.36 -5.78 0.95
N GLY A 262 -19.46 -5.72 1.70
CA GLY A 262 -20.18 -6.93 2.15
C GLY A 262 -19.31 -7.88 2.97
N GLY A 263 -18.30 -7.36 3.66
CA GLY A 263 -17.33 -8.14 4.43
C GLY A 263 -16.32 -8.94 3.58
N ALA A 264 -16.12 -8.59 2.30
CA ALA A 264 -15.14 -9.24 1.41
C ALA A 264 -14.28 -8.21 0.68
N ILE A 265 -13.01 -8.54 0.41
CA ILE A 265 -12.08 -7.72 -0.35
C ILE A 265 -12.47 -7.76 -1.83
N GLU A 266 -12.93 -6.63 -2.36
CA GLU A 266 -13.36 -6.45 -3.76
C GLU A 266 -12.21 -6.03 -4.67
N GLN A 267 -11.28 -5.22 -4.15
CA GLN A 267 -10.15 -4.73 -4.94
C GLN A 267 -8.95 -4.41 -4.06
N VAL A 268 -7.75 -4.60 -4.60
CA VAL A 268 -6.49 -4.27 -3.95
C VAL A 268 -5.64 -3.37 -4.85
N GLU A 269 -5.14 -2.27 -4.29
CA GLU A 269 -4.15 -1.39 -4.92
C GLU A 269 -2.90 -1.36 -4.06
N ALA A 270 -1.72 -1.68 -4.60
CA ALA A 270 -0.50 -1.69 -3.83
C ALA A 270 0.67 -1.05 -4.58
N ASP A 271 1.50 -0.34 -3.84
CA ASP A 271 2.84 0.07 -4.24
C ASP A 271 3.83 -0.48 -3.23
N PHE A 272 4.88 -1.14 -3.70
CA PHE A 272 5.92 -1.67 -2.85
C PHE A 272 7.28 -1.67 -3.53
N ILE A 273 8.31 -1.67 -2.69
CA ILE A 273 9.70 -1.62 -3.09
C ILE A 273 10.50 -2.75 -2.48
N THR A 274 11.57 -3.15 -3.15
CA THR A 274 12.59 -4.01 -2.55
C THR A 274 13.48 -3.23 -1.59
N VAL A 275 13.58 -3.69 -0.34
CA VAL A 275 14.47 -3.14 0.69
C VAL A 275 15.38 -4.24 1.26
N PRO A 276 16.50 -3.90 1.93
CA PRO A 276 17.34 -4.88 2.59
C PRO A 276 16.54 -5.80 3.52
N TYR A 277 16.92 -7.07 3.55
CA TYR A 277 16.26 -8.07 4.39
C TYR A 277 16.27 -7.65 5.87
N HIS A 278 15.10 -7.73 6.53
CA HIS A 278 14.89 -7.26 7.90
C HIS A 278 15.14 -5.77 8.13
N MET A 279 15.04 -4.92 7.10
CA MET A 279 15.17 -3.47 7.28
C MET A 279 14.17 -3.00 8.36
N PRO A 280 14.64 -2.33 9.43
CA PRO A 280 13.76 -1.80 10.47
C PRO A 280 12.91 -0.65 9.92
N SER A 281 11.75 -0.40 10.50
CA SER A 281 10.95 0.77 10.15
C SER A 281 11.23 1.93 11.10
N PRO A 282 11.44 3.16 10.60
CA PRO A 282 11.45 4.34 11.48
C PRO A 282 10.08 4.56 12.14
N TRP A 283 8.99 3.98 11.61
CA TRP A 283 7.64 4.09 12.15
C TRP A 283 7.39 3.23 13.39
N ASP A 284 8.15 2.15 13.59
CA ASP A 284 8.01 1.28 14.77
C ASP A 284 8.26 2.09 16.06
N ALA A 285 9.32 2.90 16.06
CA ALA A 285 9.68 3.77 17.19
C ALA A 285 8.72 4.96 17.42
N LEU A 286 7.82 5.26 16.48
CA LEU A 286 6.78 6.27 16.67
C LEU A 286 5.58 5.69 17.44
N GLY A 287 5.24 4.42 17.19
CA GLY A 287 4.19 3.72 17.92
C GLY A 287 4.48 3.66 19.42
N ASP A 288 5.71 3.33 19.78
CA ASP A 288 6.16 3.24 21.18
C ASP A 288 6.06 4.61 21.89
N ARG A 289 6.44 5.70 21.23
CA ARG A 289 6.35 7.07 21.79
C ARG A 289 4.93 7.57 21.98
N LYS A 290 3.98 7.18 21.12
CA LYS A 290 2.55 7.51 21.29
C LYS A 290 1.94 6.71 22.45
N ALA A 291 2.38 5.46 22.67
CA ALA A 291 1.95 4.65 23.81
C ALA A 291 2.48 5.18 25.15
N GLU A 292 3.75 5.60 25.21
CA GLU A 292 4.36 6.19 26.41
C GLU A 292 3.74 7.56 26.79
N ALA A 293 3.32 8.37 25.82
CA ALA A 293 2.66 9.65 26.09
C ALA A 293 1.23 9.52 26.65
N LEU A 294 0.65 8.31 26.63
CA LEU A 294 -0.68 7.98 27.14
C LEU A 294 -0.65 7.26 28.50
N THR A 295 0.54 7.02 29.09
CA THR A 295 0.76 6.42 30.41
C THR A 295 1.36 7.40 31.39
#